data_AF-A0A1G6BHV3-F1
#
_entry.id   AF-A0A1G6BHV3-F1
#
_cell.length_a   1.000
_cell.length_b   1.000
_cell.length_c   1.000
_cell.angle_alpha   90.00
_cell.angle_beta   90.00
_cell.angle_gamma   90.00
#
_symmetry.space_group_name_H-M   'P 1'
#
loop_
_entity.id
_entity.type
_entity.pdbx_description
1 polymer ?
#
loop_
_entity_poly.entity_id
_entity_poly.type
_entity_poly.pdbx_seq_one_letter_code
_entity_poly.pdbx_strand_id
1 'polypeptide(L)'
;MRKHQRPRLDRNAIDVQLKSTWVRRVGYRYDVILDGEVVVRRSSDPEYDAARVLQSRCLKGTFRTIDFVTGRPRMILDIEKAAGLRTVERDRGGLSIEPYLPMSDDDRSRLRPPGLLHEWPSSPGMAEDTDYPLPAAGGGT
;
A
#
# COMPACT_ATOMS: atom_id res chain seq x y z
N MET A 1 14.97 37.47 14.96
CA MET A 1 14.33 36.22 15.45
C MET A 1 13.15 35.90 14.55
N ARG A 2 13.28 34.96 13.59
CA ARG A 2 12.19 34.60 12.68
C ARG A 2 11.26 33.60 13.39
N LYS A 3 10.02 34.02 13.65
CA LYS A 3 8.98 33.14 14.18
C LYS A 3 8.65 32.12 13.09
N HIS A 4 9.16 30.90 13.22
CA HIS A 4 8.66 29.76 12.47
C HIS A 4 7.26 29.44 13.02
N GLN A 5 6.26 30.11 12.45
CA GLN A 5 4.87 29.76 12.64
C GLN A 5 4.69 28.36 12.02
N ARG A 6 4.72 27.32 12.85
CA ARG A 6 4.33 25.97 12.42
C ARG A 6 2.91 26.09 11.86
N PRO A 7 2.62 25.58 10.65
CA PRO A 7 1.26 25.60 10.13
C PRO A 7 0.38 24.85 11.14
N ARG A 8 -0.77 25.46 11.50
CA ARG A 8 -1.78 24.81 12.32
C ARG A 8 -2.13 23.50 11.61
N LEU A 9 -1.78 22.36 12.20
CA LEU A 9 -2.29 21.08 11.71
C LEU A 9 -3.81 21.16 11.83
N ASP A 10 -4.51 21.08 10.70
CA ASP A 10 -5.94 20.78 10.72
C ASP A 10 -6.12 19.53 11.59
N ARG A 11 -6.84 19.67 12.72
CA ARG A 11 -7.04 18.60 13.71
C ARG A 11 -7.73 17.35 13.15
N ASN A 12 -8.11 17.36 11.88
CA ASN A 12 -8.90 16.33 11.21
C ASN A 12 -8.15 15.56 10.12
N ALA A 13 -6.89 15.92 9.82
CA ALA A 13 -6.14 15.25 8.77
C ALA A 13 -5.33 14.07 9.34
N ILE A 14 -5.63 12.86 8.88
CA ILE A 14 -4.91 11.63 9.26
C ILE A 14 -3.57 11.57 8.53
N ASP A 15 -2.47 11.31 9.23
CA ASP A 15 -1.16 11.19 8.60
C ASP A 15 -0.82 9.73 8.32
N VAL A 16 -0.45 9.43 7.07
CA VAL A 16 0.13 8.14 6.68
C VAL A 16 1.53 8.36 6.15
N GLN A 17 2.47 7.51 6.52
CA GLN A 17 3.85 7.62 6.05
C GLN A 17 4.07 6.75 4.82
N LEU A 18 4.84 7.26 3.87
CA LEU A 18 5.23 6.56 2.65
C LEU A 18 6.70 6.23 2.69
N LYS A 19 7.01 4.93 2.74
CA LYS A 19 8.39 4.43 2.64
C LYS A 19 8.61 3.91 1.23
N SER A 20 9.44 4.60 0.46
CA SER A 20 9.78 4.19 -0.90
C SER A 20 10.88 3.12 -0.91
N THR A 21 10.77 2.21 -1.87
CA THR A 21 11.77 1.21 -2.23
C THR A 21 11.91 1.20 -3.74
N TRP A 22 13.14 1.29 -4.25
CA TRP A 22 13.39 1.15 -5.68
C TRP A 22 13.40 -0.33 -6.08
N VAL A 23 12.56 -0.70 -7.04
CA VAL A 23 12.50 -2.05 -7.60
C VAL A 23 12.98 -2.01 -9.05
N ARG A 24 14.05 -2.76 -9.35
CA ARG A 24 14.65 -2.79 -10.69
C ARG A 24 13.62 -3.18 -11.76
N ARG A 25 13.62 -2.48 -12.90
CA ARG A 25 12.68 -2.62 -14.04
C ARG A 25 11.22 -2.24 -13.78
N VAL A 26 10.84 -1.97 -12.52
CA VAL A 26 9.47 -1.64 -12.14
C VAL A 26 9.34 -0.19 -11.65
N GLY A 27 10.41 0.38 -11.09
CA GLY A 27 10.44 1.74 -10.54
C GLY A 27 10.21 1.77 -9.03
N TYR A 28 9.77 2.91 -8.52
CA TYR A 28 9.48 3.08 -7.10
C TYR A 28 8.24 2.30 -6.68
N ARG A 29 8.33 1.62 -5.55
CA ARG A 29 7.21 1.00 -4.83
C ARG A 29 7.18 1.53 -3.41
N TYR A 30 5.98 1.63 -2.86
CA TYR A 30 5.75 2.31 -1.59
C TYR A 30 5.05 1.38 -0.61
N ASP A 31 5.58 1.35 0.60
CA ASP A 31 4.85 0.85 1.75
C ASP A 31 4.12 2.02 2.41
N VAL A 32 2.85 1.82 2.73
CA VAL A 32 2.03 2.79 3.47
C VAL A 32 2.02 2.36 4.93
N ILE A 33 2.40 3.28 5.81
CA ILE A 33 2.49 3.06 7.24
C ILE A 33 1.47 3.96 7.94
N LEU A 34 0.59 3.35 8.73
CA LEU A 34 -0.41 4.03 9.55
C LEU A 34 -0.19 3.59 11.00
N ASP A 35 -0.02 4.55 11.91
CA ASP A 35 0.22 4.29 13.35
C ASP A 35 1.37 3.30 13.63
N GLY A 36 2.42 3.32 12.80
CA GLY A 36 3.58 2.44 12.90
C GLY A 36 3.40 1.05 12.27
N GLU A 37 2.20 0.72 11.78
CA GLU A 37 1.90 -0.54 11.09
C GLU A 37 1.95 -0.35 9.56
N VAL A 38 2.58 -1.30 8.85
CA VAL A 38 2.52 -1.33 7.39
C VAL A 38 1.17 -1.88 6.94
N VAL A 39 0.31 -1.01 6.39
CA VAL A 39 -1.05 -1.35 5.99
C VAL A 39 -1.21 -1.62 4.49
N VAL A 40 -0.27 -1.14 3.68
CA VAL A 40 -0.15 -1.46 2.24
C VAL A 40 1.32 -1.74 1.96
N ARG A 41 1.62 -2.79 1.19
CA ARG A 41 2.99 -3.17 0.83
C ARG A 41 3.24 -3.01 -0.67
N ARG A 42 4.40 -2.46 -1.02
CA ARG A 42 4.94 -2.37 -2.39
C ARG A 42 3.94 -1.86 -3.43
N SER A 43 3.11 -0.88 -3.07
CA SER A 43 2.15 -0.29 -4.01
C SER A 43 2.84 0.64 -5.01
N SER A 44 2.33 0.68 -6.25
CA SER A 44 2.63 1.76 -7.23
C SER A 44 1.69 2.94 -7.12
N ASP A 45 0.62 2.81 -6.36
CA ASP A 45 -0.46 3.79 -6.22
C ASP A 45 -0.81 4.01 -4.75
N PRO A 46 0.19 4.39 -3.91
CA PRO A 46 0.07 4.30 -2.46
C PRO A 46 -1.00 5.23 -1.89
N GLU A 47 -1.24 6.38 -2.49
CA GLU A 47 -2.26 7.33 -2.06
C GLU A 47 -3.66 6.71 -2.11
N TYR A 48 -4.05 6.13 -3.24
CA TYR A 48 -5.40 5.59 -3.43
C TYR A 48 -5.57 4.26 -2.69
N ASP A 49 -4.51 3.45 -2.59
CA ASP A 49 -4.52 2.25 -1.74
C ASP A 49 -4.64 2.63 -0.25
N ALA A 50 -3.92 3.66 0.21
CA ALA A 50 -4.08 4.18 1.57
C ALA A 50 -5.51 4.64 1.82
N ALA A 51 -6.11 5.41 0.89
CA ALA A 51 -7.49 5.86 1.01
C ALA A 51 -8.47 4.68 1.15
N ARG A 52 -8.30 3.61 0.36
CA ARG A 52 -9.10 2.39 0.47
C ARG A 52 -8.99 1.73 1.84
N VAL A 53 -7.78 1.62 2.38
CA VAL A 53 -7.56 1.06 3.72
C VAL A 53 -8.16 1.95 4.81
N LEU A 54 -7.99 3.27 4.71
CA LEU A 54 -8.57 4.21 5.67
C LEU A 54 -10.10 4.13 5.65
N GLN A 55 -10.70 4.05 4.45
CA GLN A 55 -12.14 3.88 4.29
C GLN A 55 -12.63 2.53 4.84
N SER A 56 -11.90 1.43 4.64
CA SER A 56 -12.27 0.12 5.18
C SER A 56 -12.17 0.05 6.71
N ARG A 57 -11.33 0.89 7.31
CA ARG A 57 -11.27 1.15 8.76
C ARG A 57 -12.33 2.17 9.24
N CYS A 58 -13.30 2.53 8.40
CA CYS A 58 -14.38 3.49 8.66
C CYS A 58 -13.90 4.92 9.00
N LEU A 59 -12.69 5.30 8.58
CA LEU A 59 -12.17 6.65 8.73
C LEU A 59 -12.70 7.56 7.62
N LYS A 60 -12.89 8.84 7.95
CA LYS A 60 -13.47 9.86 7.06
C LYS A 60 -12.71 11.17 7.12
N GLY A 61 -12.96 12.03 6.15
CA GLY A 61 -12.33 13.34 6.03
C GLY A 61 -11.08 13.29 5.16
N THR A 62 -10.05 14.03 5.55
CA THR A 62 -8.82 14.16 4.77
C THR A 62 -7.68 13.36 5.39
N PHE A 63 -6.76 12.91 4.55
CA PHE A 63 -5.50 12.33 4.99
C PHE A 63 -4.33 12.96 4.24
N ARG A 64 -3.14 12.89 4.82
CA ARG A 64 -1.90 13.40 4.24
C ARG A 64 -0.91 12.27 4.09
N THR A 65 -0.28 12.19 2.93
CA THR A 65 0.88 11.34 2.75
C THR A 65 2.13 12.07 3.17
N ILE A 66 2.88 11.48 4.09
CA ILE A 66 4.12 12.03 4.65
C ILE A 66 5.27 11.19 4.14
N ASP A 67 6.29 11.82 3.57
CA ASP A 67 7.50 11.10 3.19
C ASP A 67 8.22 10.55 4.43
N PHE A 68 8.47 9.23 4.47
CA PHE A 68 9.04 8.57 5.65
C PHE A 68 10.45 9.09 5.99
N VAL A 69 11.25 9.46 4.99
CA VAL A 69 12.65 9.88 5.21
C VAL A 69 12.75 11.34 5.62
N THR A 70 12.01 12.22 4.93
CA THR A 70 12.12 13.67 5.09
C THR A 70 11.10 14.25 6.05
N GLY A 71 10.05 13.49 6.41
CA GLY A 71 8.93 13.97 7.23
C GLY A 71 8.07 15.03 6.54
N ARG A 72 8.27 15.27 5.24
CA ARG A 72 7.56 16.31 4.50
C ARG A 72 6.21 15.79 3.97
N PRO A 73 5.12 16.55 4.11
CA PRO A 73 3.87 16.25 3.42
C PRO A 73 4.08 16.26 1.91
N ARG A 74 3.57 15.23 1.23
CA ARG A 74 3.59 15.10 -0.23
C ARG A 74 2.24 15.48 -0.83
N MET A 75 1.15 14.89 -0.33
CA MET A 75 -0.21 15.14 -0.82
C MET A 75 -1.21 15.21 0.33
N ILE A 76 -2.35 15.87 0.07
CA ILE A 76 -3.51 15.92 0.95
C ILE A 76 -4.72 15.51 0.10
N LEU A 77 -5.44 14.48 0.54
CA LEU A 77 -6.54 13.88 -0.22
C LEU A 77 -7.75 13.64 0.68
N ASP A 78 -8.93 13.65 0.08
CA ASP A 78 -10.18 13.23 0.72
C ASP A 78 -10.29 11.70 0.64
N ILE A 79 -10.54 11.05 1.79
CA ILE A 79 -10.56 9.59 1.90
C ILE A 79 -11.67 9.00 1.04
N GLU A 80 -12.89 9.56 1.13
CA GLU A 80 -14.07 8.99 0.47
C GLU A 80 -13.96 9.12 -1.05
N LYS A 81 -13.44 10.24 -1.55
CA LYS A 81 -13.19 10.45 -2.99
C LYS A 81 -12.05 9.61 -3.51
N ALA A 82 -10.91 9.57 -2.81
CA ALA A 82 -9.73 8.87 -3.27
C ALA A 82 -9.92 7.34 -3.24
N ALA A 83 -10.66 6.79 -2.28
CA ALA A 83 -10.87 5.34 -2.22
C ALA A 83 -11.52 4.76 -3.49
N GLY A 84 -12.35 5.55 -4.17
CA GLY A 84 -13.03 5.19 -5.42
C GLY A 84 -12.21 5.40 -6.70
N LEU A 85 -10.93 5.76 -6.61
CA LEU A 85 -10.09 6.11 -7.77
C LEU A 85 -8.81 5.26 -7.80
N ARG A 86 -8.17 5.21 -8.97
CA ARG A 86 -6.85 4.59 -9.17
C ARG A 86 -6.05 5.31 -10.24
N THR A 87 -4.74 5.21 -10.15
CA THR A 87 -3.84 5.64 -11.23
C THR A 87 -3.67 4.53 -12.27
N VAL A 88 -3.82 4.89 -13.55
CA VAL A 88 -3.58 3.99 -14.70
C VAL A 88 -2.61 4.67 -15.64
N GLU A 89 -1.46 4.02 -15.85
CA GLU A 89 -0.49 4.41 -16.87
C GLU A 89 -0.73 3.57 -18.13
N ARG A 90 -0.97 4.24 -19.26
CA ARG A 90 -1.19 3.59 -20.57
C ARG A 90 -0.05 3.91 -21.52
N ASP A 91 0.44 2.90 -22.25
CA ASP A 91 1.64 2.97 -23.12
C ASP A 91 1.71 4.17 -24.08
N ARG A 92 0.56 4.65 -24.57
CA ARG A 92 0.48 5.83 -25.45
C ARG A 92 -0.41 6.96 -24.91
N GLY A 93 -1.09 6.72 -23.79
CA GLY A 93 -2.06 7.66 -23.21
C GLY A 93 -1.52 8.45 -22.03
N GLY A 94 -0.37 8.06 -21.49
CA GLY A 94 0.20 8.67 -20.29
C GLY A 94 -0.54 8.30 -19.01
N LEU A 95 -0.32 9.11 -17.98
CA LEU A 95 -0.90 8.96 -16.65
C LEU A 95 -2.37 9.42 -16.65
N SER A 96 -3.27 8.56 -16.18
CA SER A 96 -4.70 8.88 -16.05
C SER A 96 -5.23 8.44 -14.68
N ILE A 97 -6.23 9.16 -14.17
CA ILE A 97 -6.97 8.78 -12.95
C ILE A 97 -8.30 8.21 -13.41
N GLU A 98 -8.59 6.96 -13.03
CA GLU A 98 -9.80 6.23 -13.40
C GLU A 98 -10.58 5.78 -12.16
N PRO A 99 -11.88 5.47 -12.29
CA PRO A 99 -12.62 4.78 -11.23
C PRO A 99 -11.94 3.47 -10.85
N TYR A 100 -11.84 3.22 -9.54
CA TYR A 100 -11.40 1.93 -9.03
C TYR A 100 -12.51 0.91 -9.25
N LEU A 101 -12.23 -0.07 -10.12
CA LEU A 101 -13.08 -1.23 -10.31
C LEU A 101 -12.53 -2.35 -9.41
N PRO A 102 -13.14 -2.66 -8.26
CA PRO A 102 -12.74 -3.81 -7.49
C PRO A 102 -12.90 -5.04 -8.37
N MET A 103 -11.94 -5.96 -8.27
CA MET A 103 -12.09 -7.27 -8.88
C MET A 103 -13.37 -7.90 -8.33
N SER A 104 -14.28 -8.30 -9.21
CA SER A 104 -15.50 -8.98 -8.76
C SER A 104 -15.13 -10.25 -7.99
N ASP A 105 -15.97 -10.67 -7.04
CA ASP A 105 -15.70 -11.92 -6.33
C ASP A 105 -15.66 -13.12 -7.29
N ASP A 106 -16.42 -13.06 -8.39
CA ASP A 106 -16.31 -14.01 -9.51
C ASP A 106 -14.93 -14.01 -10.14
N ASP A 107 -14.38 -12.85 -10.52
CA ASP A 107 -13.04 -12.76 -11.11
C ASP A 107 -11.95 -13.20 -10.11
N ARG A 108 -12.12 -12.86 -8.83
CA ARG A 108 -11.23 -13.31 -7.76
C ARG A 108 -11.30 -14.83 -7.59
N SER A 109 -12.49 -15.42 -7.68
CA SER A 109 -12.69 -16.87 -7.58
C SER A 109 -12.07 -17.62 -8.77
N ARG A 110 -12.10 -17.03 -9.97
CA ARG A 110 -11.47 -17.58 -11.19
C ARG A 110 -9.95 -17.54 -11.17
N LEU A 111 -9.38 -16.56 -10.48
CA LEU A 111 -7.93 -16.49 -10.25
C LEU A 111 -7.45 -17.39 -9.11
N ARG A 112 -8.34 -17.91 -8.26
CA ARG A 112 -7.94 -18.99 -7.34
C ARG A 112 -7.65 -20.23 -8.18
N PRO A 113 -6.45 -20.82 -8.09
CA PRO A 113 -6.18 -22.08 -8.76
C PRO A 113 -7.20 -23.13 -8.28
N PRO A 114 -7.86 -23.87 -9.18
CA PRO A 114 -8.78 -24.92 -8.78
C PRO A 114 -8.00 -26.00 -8.01
N GLY A 115 -8.29 -26.15 -6.71
CA GLY A 115 -7.68 -27.16 -5.86
C GLY A 115 -7.21 -26.71 -4.47
N LEU A 116 -7.20 -25.41 -4.16
CA LEU A 116 -6.83 -24.91 -2.82
C LEU A 116 -8.06 -24.74 -1.91
N LEU A 117 -8.84 -25.82 -1.81
CA LEU A 117 -9.88 -26.04 -0.78
C LEU A 117 -9.31 -26.92 0.34
N HIS A 118 -8.08 -26.63 0.76
CA HIS A 118 -7.56 -27.19 2.00
C HIS A 118 -7.06 -26.05 2.87
N GLU A 119 -7.86 -25.78 3.89
CA GLU A 119 -7.46 -25.28 5.20
C GLU A 119 -6.25 -24.35 5.19
N TRP A 120 -6.49 -23.05 5.09
CA TRP A 120 -5.61 -22.14 5.82
C TRP A 120 -5.65 -22.61 7.28
N PRO A 121 -4.55 -23.08 7.88
CA PRO A 121 -4.56 -23.39 9.29
C PRO A 121 -4.90 -22.10 10.00
N SER A 122 -6.04 -22.11 10.69
CA SER A 122 -6.36 -21.12 11.70
C SER A 122 -5.13 -21.02 12.59
N SER A 123 -4.60 -19.81 12.75
CA SER A 123 -3.35 -19.55 13.48
C SER A 123 -3.24 -20.38 14.76
N PRO A 124 -2.10 -21.05 15.00
CA PRO A 124 -1.60 -21.25 16.34
C PRO A 124 -0.47 -20.24 16.58
N GLY A 125 -0.53 -19.59 17.74
CA GLY A 125 0.47 -18.60 18.15
C GLY A 125 1.87 -19.19 18.36
N MET A 126 2.80 -18.27 18.63
CA MET A 126 4.19 -18.49 19.07
C MET A 126 5.10 -19.02 17.95
N ALA A 127 6.07 -18.24 17.45
CA ALA A 127 7.35 -17.87 18.04
C ALA A 127 8.49 -18.73 17.45
N GLU A 128 9.50 -18.00 16.99
CA GLU A 128 10.93 -18.34 16.91
C GLU A 128 11.49 -19.30 15.83
N ASP A 129 12.57 -18.76 15.26
CA ASP A 129 13.83 -19.38 14.84
C ASP A 129 13.97 -20.19 13.53
N THR A 130 14.89 -19.64 12.71
CA THR A 130 15.91 -20.29 11.86
C THR A 130 15.58 -21.62 11.21
N ASP A 131 15.51 -21.64 9.87
CA ASP A 131 16.51 -22.26 8.96
C ASP A 131 15.97 -22.23 7.51
N TYR A 132 16.61 -21.48 6.60
CA TYR A 132 16.36 -21.63 5.16
C TYR A 132 17.60 -22.26 4.53
N PRO A 133 17.58 -23.55 4.14
CA PRO A 133 18.68 -24.13 3.39
C PRO A 133 18.67 -23.61 1.94
N LEU A 134 19.83 -23.11 1.49
CA LEU A 134 20.11 -22.78 0.09
C LEU A 134 20.02 -24.05 -0.79
N PRO A 135 19.48 -23.97 -2.02
CA PRO A 135 19.47 -25.12 -2.92
C PRO A 135 20.88 -25.47 -3.39
N ALA A 136 21.24 -26.74 -3.23
CA ALA A 136 22.50 -27.34 -3.66
C ALA A 136 22.66 -27.31 -5.19
N ALA A 137 23.89 -27.04 -5.63
CA ALA A 137 24.32 -27.04 -7.01
C ALA A 137 24.10 -28.41 -7.68
N GLY A 138 23.53 -28.39 -8.89
CA GLY A 138 23.34 -29.59 -9.71
C GLY A 138 24.66 -30.14 -10.22
N GLY A 139 24.87 -31.44 -10.00
CA GLY A 139 25.83 -32.26 -10.71
C GLY A 139 25.25 -32.77 -12.02
N GLY A 140 26.03 -32.68 -13.09
CA GLY A 140 25.73 -33.24 -14.40
C GLY A 140 26.98 -33.91 -14.96
N THR A 141 26.99 -35.23 -14.80
CA THR A 141 27.59 -36.31 -15.62
C THR A 141 28.88 -36.06 -16.37
#